data_AF-A0A3D4B4P3-F1
#
_entry.id   AF-A0A3D4B4P3-F1
#
_cell.length_a   1.000
_cell.length_b   1.000
_cell.length_c   1.000
_cell.angle_alpha   90.00
_cell.angle_beta   90.00
_cell.angle_gamma   90.00
#
_symmetry.space_group_name_H-M   'P 1'
#
loop_
_entity.id
_entity.type
_entity.pdbx_description
1 polymer ?
#
loop_
_entity_poly.entity_id
_entity_poly.type
_entity_poly.pdbx_seq_one_letter_code
_entity_poly.pdbx_strand_id
1 'polypeptide(L)' 'MTQINIDLPAEVVNDIRQRTEGKGITIARYVTDLIHREASHTWPEGFFKEVAGCWQGSSLIRPPQGEVEPRKAM' A
#
# COMPACT_ATOMS: atom_id res chain seq x y z
N MET A 1 -2.96 16.18 -14.89
CA MET A 1 -2.03 15.03 -15.05
C MET A 1 -0.70 15.58 -15.50
N THR A 2 0.40 15.19 -14.87
CA THR A 2 1.75 15.63 -15.21
C THR A 2 2.49 14.45 -15.81
N GLN A 3 3.11 14.64 -16.98
CA GLN A 3 3.90 13.60 -17.64
C GLN A 3 5.38 13.79 -17.31
N ILE A 4 6.05 12.70 -16.93
CA ILE A 4 7.49 12.68 -16.63
C ILE A 4 8.14 11.69 -17.59
N ASN A 5 9.19 12.11 -18.28
CA ASN A 5 10.04 11.22 -19.08
C ASN A 5 11.26 10.86 -18.23
N ILE A 6 11.55 9.56 -18.12
CA ILE A 6 12.65 9.04 -17.32
C ILE A 6 13.54 8.21 -18.23
N ASP A 7 14.79 8.63 -18.39
CA ASP A 7 15.81 7.86 -19.09
C ASP A 7 16.48 6.90 -18.11
N LEU A 8 16.44 5.61 -18.42
CA LEU A 8 16.97 4.54 -17.58
C LEU A 8 18.00 3.72 -18.38
N PRO A 9 19.10 3.27 -17.75
CA PRO A 9 20.01 2.30 -18.36
C PRO A 9 19.30 1.01 -18.75
N ALA A 10 19.75 0.38 -19.84
CA ALA A 10 19.11 -0.84 -20.38
C ALA A 10 19.04 -1.99 -19.37
N GLU A 11 20.06 -2.13 -18.53
CA GLU A 11 20.08 -3.12 -17.43
C GLU A 11 18.92 -2.95 -16.45
N VAL A 12 18.61 -1.70 -16.05
CA VAL A 12 17.50 -1.39 -15.15
C VAL A 12 16.16 -1.72 -15.80
N VAL A 13 16.02 -1.42 -17.09
CA VAL A 13 14.80 -1.73 -17.86
C VAL A 13 14.58 -3.25 -17.94
N ASN A 14 15.64 -4.02 -18.15
CA ASN A 14 15.57 -5.48 -18.18
C ASN A 14 15.17 -6.08 -16.84
N ASP A 15 15.75 -5.58 -15.74
CA ASP A 15 15.39 -6.00 -14.38
C ASP A 15 13.91 -5.71 -14.08
N ILE A 16 13.42 -4.53 -14.46
CA ILE A 16 12.00 -4.19 -14.30
C ILE A 16 11.14 -5.14 -15.13
N ARG A 17 11.50 -5.38 -16.39
CA ARG A 17 10.76 -6.30 -17.27
C ARG A 17 10.65 -7.67 -16.63
N GLN A 18 11.75 -8.23 -16.12
CA GLN A 18 11.76 -9.54 -15.45
C GLN A 18 10.86 -9.55 -14.20
N ARG A 19 10.82 -8.45 -13.43
CA ARG A 19 9.96 -8.32 -12.24
C ARG A 19 8.47 -8.18 -12.56
N THR A 20 8.14 -7.68 -13.74
CA THR A 20 6.76 -7.55 -14.24
C THR A 20 6.29 -8.79 -15.02
N GLU A 21 7.24 -9.64 -15.45
CA GLU A 21 6.96 -10.87 -16.17
C GLU A 21 6.11 -11.81 -15.32
N GLY A 22 5.00 -12.29 -15.88
CA GLY A 22 4.02 -13.13 -15.16
C GLY A 22 3.05 -12.39 -14.23
N LYS A 23 3.22 -11.07 -14.00
CA LYS A 23 2.30 -10.27 -13.15
C LYS A 23 1.20 -9.54 -13.91
N GLY A 24 1.27 -9.51 -15.24
CA GLY A 24 0.26 -8.85 -16.08
C GLY A 24 0.25 -7.31 -15.98
N ILE A 25 1.30 -6.70 -15.44
CA ILE A 25 1.43 -5.24 -15.30
C ILE A 25 2.45 -4.68 -16.28
N THR A 26 2.24 -3.44 -16.73
CA THR A 26 3.18 -2.75 -17.62
C THR A 26 4.36 -2.15 -16.85
N ILE A 27 5.47 -1.88 -17.55
CA ILE A 27 6.64 -1.19 -16.98
C ILE A 27 6.24 0.17 -16.41
N ALA A 28 5.42 0.94 -17.14
CA ALA A 28 4.94 2.24 -16.69
C ALA A 28 4.12 2.13 -15.40
N ARG A 29 3.25 1.11 -15.28
CA ARG A 29 2.49 0.84 -14.05
C ARG A 29 3.44 0.50 -12.89
N TYR A 30 4.41 -0.37 -13.12
CA TYR A 30 5.40 -0.75 -12.11
C TYR A 30 6.19 0.45 -11.57
N VAL A 31 6.67 1.31 -12.47
CA VAL A 31 7.42 2.52 -12.10
C VAL A 31 6.53 3.51 -11.36
N THR A 32 5.27 3.67 -11.79
CA THR A 32 4.29 4.52 -11.10
C THR A 32 4.04 4.03 -9.68
N ASP A 33 3.84 2.73 -9.49
CA ASP A 33 3.61 2.12 -8.17
C ASP A 33 4.85 2.24 -7.27
N LEU A 34 6.05 2.11 -7.84
CA LEU A 34 7.32 2.32 -7.13
C LEU A 34 7.44 3.77 -6.64
N ILE A 35 7.19 4.75 -7.52
CA ILE A 35 7.22 6.17 -7.17
C ILE A 35 6.16 6.49 -6.11
N HIS A 36 4.95 5.94 -6.25
CA HIS A 36 3.90 6.12 -5.24
C HIS A 36 4.33 5.57 -3.89
N ARG A 37 4.92 4.38 -3.84
CA ARG A 37 5.38 3.77 -2.59
C ARG A 37 6.43 4.61 -1.88
N GLU A 38 7.30 5.29 -2.64
CA GLU A 38 8.43 6.03 -2.08
C GLU A 38 8.14 7.51 -1.81
N ALA A 39 7.31 8.14 -2.65
CA ALA A 39 6.92 9.55 -2.49
C ALA A 39 5.76 9.73 -1.50
N SER A 40 4.95 8.70 -1.30
CA SER A 40 3.83 8.73 -0.37
C SER A 40 4.27 8.32 1.04
N HIS A 41 4.21 9.24 1.99
CA HIS A 41 4.23 8.90 3.42
C HIS A 41 2.92 8.24 3.90
N THR A 42 1.96 8.07 2.98
CA THR A 42 0.66 7.45 3.22
C THR A 42 0.59 6.06 2.60
N TRP A 43 -0.16 5.16 3.24
CA TRP A 43 -0.39 3.82 2.71
C TRP A 43 -1.07 3.88 1.33
N PRO A 44 -0.75 2.95 0.40
CA PRO A 44 -1.44 2.85 -0.88
C PRO A 44 -2.95 2.75 -0.69
N GLU A 45 -3.70 3.23 -1.68
CA GLU A 45 -5.14 3.01 -1.71
C GLU A 45 -5.43 1.50 -1.65
N GLY A 46 -6.43 1.12 -0.84
CA GLY A 46 -6.78 -0.29 -0.68
C GLY A 46 -5.83 -1.12 0.21
N PHE A 47 -4.71 -0.57 0.68
CA PHE A 47 -3.72 -1.34 1.45
C PHE A 47 -4.30 -2.09 2.65
N PHE A 48 -5.16 -1.45 3.46
CA PHE A 48 -5.81 -2.11 4.60
C PHE A 48 -7.06 -2.92 4.23
N LYS A 49 -7.51 -2.84 2.98
CA LYS A 49 -8.76 -3.48 2.49
C LYS A 49 -8.47 -4.76 1.69
N GLU A 50 -7.34 -4.80 1.00
CA GLU A 50 -6.97 -5.87 0.06
C GLU A 50 -5.96 -6.87 0.66
N VAL A 51 -5.55 -6.67 1.91
CA VAL A 51 -4.68 -7.61 2.62
C VAL A 51 -5.39 -8.92 2.94
N ALA A 52 -4.69 -10.04 2.76
CA ALA A 52 -5.17 -11.34 3.21
C ALA A 52 -5.43 -11.30 4.72
N GLY A 53 -6.66 -11.64 5.13
CA GLY A 53 -7.11 -11.51 6.52
C GLY A 53 -7.83 -10.20 6.85
N CYS A 54 -8.01 -9.29 5.89
CA CYS A 54 -8.90 -8.15 6.06
C CYS A 54 -10.32 -8.63 6.35
N TRP A 55 -10.97 -7.99 7.34
CA TRP A 55 -12.37 -8.23 7.66
C TRP A 55 -13.27 -7.93 6.45
N GLN A 56 -14.06 -8.93 6.05
CA GLN A 56 -15.00 -8.83 4.92
C GLN A 56 -16.46 -8.65 5.36
N GLY A 57 -16.72 -8.55 6.67
CA GLY A 57 -18.06 -8.41 7.22
C GLY A 57 -18.53 -6.96 7.34
N SER A 58 -19.71 -6.77 7.93
CA SER A 58 -20.24 -5.45 8.30
C SER A 58 -19.28 -4.67 9.18
N SER A 59 -19.42 -3.34 9.21
CA SER A 59 -18.58 -2.45 10.02
C SER A 59 -18.47 -2.94 11.47
N LEU A 60 -17.24 -3.15 11.94
CA LEU A 60 -16.95 -3.54 13.32
C LEU A 60 -17.25 -2.36 14.24
N ILE A 61 -18.33 -2.45 15.01
CA ILE A 61 -18.65 -1.48 16.05
C ILE A 61 -18.04 -1.97 17.35
N ARG A 62 -17.12 -1.19 17.91
CA ARG A 62 -16.57 -1.49 19.24
C ARG A 62 -17.71 -1.35 20.27
N PRO A 63 -17.97 -2.36 21.11
CA PRO A 63 -18.91 -2.21 22.21
C PRO A 63 -18.42 -1.13 23.18
N PRO A 64 -19.32 -0.51 23.97
CA PRO A 64 -18.93 0.48 24.96
C PRO A 64 -17.85 -0.09 25.88
N GLN A 65 -16.77 0.67 26.02
CA GLN A 65 -15.72 0.41 26.99
C GLN A 65 -16.35 0.64 28.35
N GLY A 66 -16.62 -0.44 29.10
CA GLY A 66 -17.30 -0.39 30.39
C GLY A 66 -16.55 0.48 31.43
N GLU A 67 -17.01 0.42 32.68
CA GLU A 67 -16.44 1.25 33.73
C GLU A 67 -14.95 0.98 33.93
N VAL A 68 -14.18 2.06 34.06
CA VAL A 68 -12.75 2.00 34.37
C VAL A 68 -12.58 1.61 35.83
N GLU A 69 -11.77 0.59 36.10
CA GLU A 69 -11.46 0.18 37.47
C GLU A 69 -10.81 1.34 38.25
N PRO A 70 -11.33 1.72 39.43
CA PRO A 70 -10.78 2.81 40.22
C PRO A 70 -9.42 2.41 40.80
N ARG A 71 -8.35 3.03 40.31
CA ARG A 71 -7.02 2.95 40.94
C ARG A 71 -6.92 3.99 42.05
N LYS A 72 -6.59 3.57 43.26
CA LYS A 72 -6.19 4.51 44.32
C LYS A 72 -4.94 5.24 43.83
N ALA A 73 -5.00 6.57 43.78
CA ALA A 73 -3.81 7.40 43.63
C ALA A 73 -2.87 7.12 44.81
N MET A 74 -1.59 6.90 44.53
CA MET A 74 -0.53 6.87 45.55
C MET A 74 -0.18 8.29 45.98
#